data_AF-A0A836SUW9-F1
#
_entry.id   AF-A0A836SUW9-F1
#
_cell.length_a   1.000
_cell.length_b   1.000
_cell.length_c   1.000
_cell.angle_alpha   90.00
_cell.angle_beta   90.00
_cell.angle_gamma   90.00
#
_symmetry.space_group_name_H-M   'P 1'
#
loop_
_entity.id
_entity.type
_entity.pdbx_description
1 polymer ?
#
loop_
_entity_poly.entity_id
_entity_poly.type
_entity_poly.pdbx_seq_one_letter_code
_entity_poly.pdbx_strand_id
1 'polypeptide(L)'
;RFYFTKTTKNKAGKIISQIYVSKKNGQTWTKPIRLKEPINDPFYTSTQPTVGIESKKNFEVVYFVTDRPQGKGGLDIWYFLYDQKKDKYSKPRKIGSKLNTVGNEMTPYFDMETHALYFSSDGYPGFGGLDIYKTIGELNKWTPPINMGYPINSEADDLYFTISKNRESGFFTSNRKGTIPLKNSTCCDDIYYFRWTQYIHIFIQGHTFTKYSSSHHDTIQTVFSEQLPSTDATNTDSLNITPSNNKFPIDSIIFLDSVKVSLYLITIENGKENNYFIKSYTTSSKGFYNFRLEQGNYYRIVAEKDGYFNGIATLSTENIKQSDTLIQDLELKIIPMQAIILKNIYYEFNKWDLTEEAKRTIDSTLFPILRDNPKLIVEIISHTDSKGNNSYNKKLSQKRAESVVNYLTQEKGIDPVRLIAKGYGETKPIAPNENPDGSDNPGGRAKNRRTEFKVIGSSNQFSKINYGPLYINGKRVK
;
A
#
# COMPACT_ATOMS: atom_id res chain seq x y z
N ARG A 1 -17.04 -1.71 -16.25
CA ARG A 1 -18.03 -0.72 -16.77
C ARG A 1 -17.45 -0.09 -18.01
N PHE A 2 -18.27 0.45 -18.91
CA PHE A 2 -17.81 1.21 -20.07
C PHE A 2 -18.38 2.63 -19.98
N TYR A 3 -17.50 3.62 -19.90
CA TYR A 3 -17.85 5.02 -19.90
C TYR A 3 -17.60 5.59 -21.28
N PHE A 4 -18.55 6.38 -21.78
CA PHE A 4 -18.44 7.02 -23.08
C PHE A 4 -19.23 8.31 -23.09
N THR A 5 -19.07 9.08 -24.15
CA THR A 5 -19.71 10.39 -24.26
C THR A 5 -20.75 10.38 -25.37
N LYS A 6 -21.85 11.10 -25.14
CA LYS A 6 -22.79 11.49 -26.20
C LYS A 6 -22.87 13.01 -26.25
N THR A 7 -22.83 13.55 -27.46
CA THR A 7 -22.82 14.99 -27.71
C THR A 7 -24.13 15.43 -28.35
N THR A 8 -24.74 16.47 -27.80
CA THR A 8 -26.03 17.03 -28.26
C THR A 8 -26.05 18.55 -28.09
N LYS A 9 -26.86 19.26 -28.88
CA LYS A 9 -27.11 20.69 -28.64
C LYS A 9 -27.99 20.87 -27.40
N ASN A 10 -27.61 21.79 -26.52
CA ASN A 10 -28.43 22.19 -25.37
C ASN A 10 -29.53 23.19 -25.79
N LYS A 11 -30.35 23.65 -24.83
CA LYS A 11 -31.42 24.62 -25.08
C LYS A 11 -30.94 25.96 -25.66
N ALA A 12 -29.68 26.32 -25.44
CA ALA A 12 -29.04 27.52 -25.98
C ALA A 12 -28.33 27.27 -27.32
N GLY A 13 -28.47 26.08 -27.93
CA GLY A 13 -27.81 25.72 -29.18
C GLY A 13 -26.33 25.35 -29.06
N LYS A 14 -25.73 25.46 -27.86
CA LYS A 14 -24.35 25.05 -27.58
C LYS A 14 -24.23 23.53 -27.65
N ILE A 15 -23.22 23.04 -28.35
CA ILE A 15 -22.87 21.62 -28.39
C ILE A 15 -22.31 21.22 -27.03
N ILE A 16 -22.97 20.30 -26.33
CA ILE A 16 -22.57 19.81 -25.01
C ILE A 16 -22.42 18.30 -25.05
N SER A 17 -21.31 17.84 -24.49
CA SER A 17 -21.00 16.44 -24.31
C SER A 17 -21.35 15.98 -22.89
N GLN A 18 -21.95 14.80 -22.77
CA GLN A 18 -22.34 14.22 -21.49
C GLN A 18 -21.84 12.76 -21.38
N ILE A 19 -21.40 12.37 -20.20
CA ILE A 19 -20.89 11.03 -19.89
C ILE A 19 -22.05 10.07 -19.63
N TYR A 20 -22.00 8.92 -20.29
CA TYR A 20 -22.88 7.77 -20.13
C TYR A 20 -22.07 6.58 -19.62
N VAL A 21 -22.74 5.67 -18.94
CA VAL A 21 -22.18 4.40 -18.48
C VAL A 21 -23.03 3.23 -18.96
N SER A 22 -22.38 2.17 -19.41
CA SER A 22 -22.98 0.86 -19.60
C SER A 22 -22.25 -0.19 -18.74
N LYS A 23 -23.01 -1.13 -18.17
CA LYS A 23 -22.49 -2.23 -17.35
C LYS A 23 -22.49 -3.51 -18.20
N LYS A 24 -21.43 -4.32 -18.10
CA LYS A 24 -21.36 -5.62 -18.76
C LYS A 24 -21.94 -6.67 -17.82
N ASN A 25 -22.96 -7.40 -18.26
CA ASN A 25 -23.60 -8.48 -17.52
C ASN A 25 -23.39 -9.77 -18.31
N GLY A 26 -22.43 -10.60 -17.90
CA GLY A 26 -22.00 -11.76 -18.67
C GLY A 26 -21.44 -11.34 -20.03
N GLN A 27 -22.11 -11.71 -21.12
CA GLN A 27 -21.70 -11.37 -22.49
C GLN A 27 -22.40 -10.12 -23.05
N THR A 28 -23.45 -9.60 -22.39
CA THR A 28 -24.25 -8.48 -22.90
C THR A 28 -23.95 -7.18 -22.16
N TRP A 29 -24.24 -6.05 -22.82
CA TRP A 29 -24.15 -4.72 -22.24
C TRP A 29 -25.53 -4.17 -21.90
N THR A 30 -25.66 -3.50 -20.76
CA THR A 30 -26.90 -2.82 -20.39
C THR A 30 -27.16 -1.61 -21.28
N LYS A 31 -28.43 -1.17 -21.37
CA LYS A 31 -28.75 0.12 -21.98
C LYS A 31 -27.91 1.23 -21.33
N PRO A 32 -27.33 2.16 -22.10
CA PRO A 32 -26.55 3.25 -21.55
C PRO A 32 -27.37 4.16 -20.63
N ILE A 33 -26.78 4.48 -19.48
CA ILE A 33 -27.37 5.38 -18.48
C ILE A 33 -26.54 6.66 -18.45
N ARG A 34 -27.19 7.81 -18.66
CA ARG A 34 -26.54 9.11 -18.48
C ARG A 34 -26.19 9.32 -17.01
N LEU A 35 -24.95 9.69 -16.72
CA LEU A 35 -24.60 10.10 -15.36
C LEU A 35 -25.31 11.40 -14.99
N LYS A 36 -25.79 11.51 -13.75
CA LYS A 36 -26.54 12.69 -13.29
C LYS A 36 -25.58 13.80 -12.82
N GLU A 37 -26.13 14.97 -12.55
CA GLU A 37 -25.41 16.02 -11.82
C GLU A 37 -24.89 15.49 -10.47
N PRO A 38 -23.74 15.99 -9.98
CA PRO A 38 -22.92 17.06 -10.56
C PRO A 38 -21.89 16.60 -11.62
N ILE A 39 -21.92 15.35 -12.07
CA ILE A 39 -20.98 14.84 -13.07
C ILE A 39 -21.29 15.45 -14.44
N ASN A 40 -22.51 15.30 -14.93
CA ASN A 40 -22.95 16.00 -16.14
C ASN A 40 -23.70 17.26 -15.76
N ASP A 41 -23.03 18.41 -15.87
CA ASP A 41 -23.69 19.70 -15.77
C ASP A 41 -24.44 20.00 -17.09
N PRO A 42 -25.67 20.54 -17.07
CA PRO A 42 -26.42 20.85 -18.29
C PRO A 42 -25.85 22.01 -19.12
N PHE A 43 -24.95 22.83 -18.57
CA PHE A 43 -24.38 24.01 -19.25
C PHE A 43 -22.94 23.81 -19.74
N TYR A 44 -22.27 22.76 -19.27
CA TYR A 44 -20.86 22.48 -19.54
C TYR A 44 -20.67 21.07 -20.09
N THR A 45 -19.68 20.93 -20.97
CA THR A 45 -19.21 19.67 -21.51
C THR A 45 -18.55 18.83 -20.42
N SER A 46 -18.83 17.53 -20.43
CA SER A 46 -18.09 16.49 -19.72
C SER A 46 -17.82 15.35 -20.71
N THR A 47 -16.56 15.14 -21.06
CA THR A 47 -16.17 14.30 -22.21
C THR A 47 -14.88 13.52 -21.98
N GLN A 48 -14.53 12.66 -22.94
CA GLN A 48 -13.30 11.87 -23.00
C GLN A 48 -12.99 11.12 -21.69
N PRO A 49 -13.93 10.32 -21.16
CA PRO A 49 -13.71 9.60 -19.92
C PRO A 49 -12.70 8.46 -20.11
N THR A 50 -11.84 8.27 -19.12
CA THR A 50 -11.00 7.09 -18.95
C THR A 50 -11.12 6.55 -17.54
N VAL A 51 -10.93 5.24 -17.39
CA VAL A 51 -11.06 4.56 -16.10
C VAL A 51 -9.68 4.31 -15.52
N GLY A 52 -9.50 4.66 -14.26
CA GLY A 52 -8.34 4.35 -13.43
C GLY A 52 -8.75 3.71 -12.10
N ILE A 53 -7.79 3.62 -11.18
CA ILE A 53 -7.99 2.98 -9.88
C ILE A 53 -7.28 3.76 -8.77
N GLU A 54 -7.89 3.78 -7.58
CA GLU A 54 -7.25 4.28 -6.36
C GLU A 54 -6.60 3.12 -5.60
N SER A 55 -5.29 3.23 -5.35
CA SER A 55 -4.46 2.22 -4.71
C SER A 55 -4.92 1.84 -3.28
N LYS A 56 -5.50 2.78 -2.52
CA LYS A 56 -5.77 2.58 -1.09
C LYS A 56 -7.06 1.80 -0.80
N LYS A 57 -8.17 2.15 -1.45
CA LYS A 57 -9.48 1.49 -1.23
C LYS A 57 -9.94 0.71 -2.44
N ASN A 58 -9.13 0.67 -3.51
CA ASN A 58 -9.44 -0.03 -4.76
C ASN A 58 -10.73 0.50 -5.39
N PHE A 59 -10.97 1.81 -5.25
CA PHE A 59 -12.09 2.47 -5.89
C PHE A 59 -11.82 2.70 -7.36
N GLU A 60 -12.86 2.54 -8.16
CA GLU A 60 -12.84 2.90 -9.57
C GLU A 60 -12.79 4.43 -9.67
N VAL A 61 -11.81 4.96 -10.40
CA VAL A 61 -11.65 6.39 -10.65
C VAL A 61 -12.03 6.63 -12.10
N VAL A 62 -12.84 7.64 -12.38
CA VAL A 62 -13.11 8.06 -13.76
C VAL A 62 -12.49 9.43 -13.94
N TYR A 63 -11.44 9.51 -14.74
CA TYR A 63 -10.86 10.76 -15.21
C TYR A 63 -11.61 11.20 -16.46
N PHE A 64 -11.89 12.49 -16.60
CA PHE A 64 -12.63 13.04 -17.74
C PHE A 64 -12.26 14.51 -17.90
N VAL A 65 -12.65 15.14 -19.01
CA VAL A 65 -12.37 16.55 -19.25
C VAL A 65 -13.64 17.39 -19.34
N THR A 66 -13.58 18.64 -18.87
CA THR A 66 -14.76 19.51 -18.75
C THR A 66 -14.38 20.98 -18.81
N ASP A 67 -15.24 21.79 -19.43
CA ASP A 67 -15.13 23.27 -19.53
C ASP A 67 -15.93 23.98 -18.41
N ARG A 68 -16.16 23.29 -17.29
CA ARG A 68 -16.93 23.83 -16.17
C ARG A 68 -16.16 24.92 -15.41
N PRO A 69 -16.85 25.83 -14.70
CA PRO A 69 -16.21 26.84 -13.89
C PRO A 69 -15.30 26.23 -12.82
N GLN A 70 -14.33 27.03 -12.37
CA GLN A 70 -13.25 26.62 -11.47
C GLN A 70 -12.15 25.77 -12.12
N GLY A 71 -12.29 25.38 -13.38
CA GLY A 71 -11.17 25.00 -14.23
C GLY A 71 -10.12 26.11 -14.33
N LYS A 72 -8.94 25.80 -14.88
CA LYS A 72 -7.87 26.77 -15.07
C LYS A 72 -7.82 27.32 -16.50
N GLY A 73 -8.26 26.56 -17.48
CA GLY A 73 -8.13 26.89 -18.89
C GLY A 73 -9.39 26.57 -19.67
N GLY A 74 -9.23 26.01 -20.86
CA GLY A 74 -10.33 25.58 -21.72
C GLY A 74 -10.99 24.30 -21.19
N LEU A 75 -10.57 23.16 -21.73
CA LEU A 75 -10.90 21.86 -21.15
C LEU A 75 -9.87 21.49 -20.08
N ASP A 76 -10.35 21.15 -18.90
CA ASP A 76 -9.53 20.75 -17.77
C ASP A 76 -9.76 19.26 -17.45
N ILE A 77 -8.74 18.55 -16.94
CA ILE A 77 -8.92 17.18 -16.43
C ILE A 77 -9.50 17.22 -15.00
N TRP A 78 -10.56 16.43 -14.80
CA TRP A 78 -11.26 16.22 -13.54
C TRP A 78 -11.45 14.72 -13.30
N TYR A 79 -11.79 14.35 -12.08
CA TYR A 79 -12.10 12.97 -11.74
C TYR A 79 -13.26 12.84 -10.77
N PHE A 80 -13.94 11.70 -10.79
CA PHE A 80 -14.83 11.26 -9.72
C PHE A 80 -14.58 9.79 -9.37
N LEU A 81 -14.95 9.40 -8.15
CA LEU A 81 -14.85 8.05 -7.65
C LEU A 81 -16.18 7.33 -7.78
N TYR A 82 -16.13 6.03 -8.03
CA TYR A 82 -17.28 5.15 -7.93
C TYR A 82 -17.06 4.11 -6.81
N ASP A 83 -17.89 4.21 -5.77
CA ASP A 83 -17.93 3.26 -4.67
C ASP A 83 -18.82 2.07 -5.07
N GLN A 84 -18.16 0.94 -5.37
CA GLN A 84 -18.84 -0.28 -5.80
C GLN A 84 -19.76 -0.87 -4.71
N LYS A 85 -19.43 -0.68 -3.43
CA LYS A 85 -20.21 -1.24 -2.31
C LYS A 85 -21.50 -0.47 -2.09
N LYS A 86 -21.49 0.83 -2.37
CA LYS A 86 -22.64 1.73 -2.18
C LYS A 86 -23.38 2.05 -3.49
N ASP A 87 -22.88 1.55 -4.62
CA ASP A 87 -23.30 1.92 -5.98
C ASP A 87 -23.43 3.44 -6.17
N LYS A 88 -22.45 4.19 -5.66
CA LYS A 88 -22.52 5.67 -5.58
C LYS A 88 -21.30 6.34 -6.19
N TYR A 89 -21.56 7.41 -6.94
CA TYR A 89 -20.53 8.30 -7.45
C TYR A 89 -20.22 9.43 -6.47
N SER A 90 -18.94 9.82 -6.37
CA SER A 90 -18.55 11.04 -5.65
C SER A 90 -18.85 12.28 -6.48
N LYS A 91 -18.79 13.45 -5.84
CA LYS A 91 -18.72 14.73 -6.57
C LYS A 91 -17.41 14.77 -7.38
N PRO A 92 -17.42 15.36 -8.59
CA PRO A 92 -16.21 15.52 -9.38
C PRO A 92 -15.27 16.52 -8.71
N ARG A 93 -13.98 16.30 -8.88
CA ARG A 93 -12.89 17.12 -8.34
C ARG A 93 -11.89 17.39 -9.46
N LYS A 94 -11.27 18.57 -9.41
CA LYS A 94 -10.12 18.87 -10.26
C LYS A 94 -9.01 17.89 -9.99
N ILE A 95 -8.32 17.48 -11.05
CA ILE A 95 -7.08 16.75 -10.89
C ILE A 95 -6.04 17.68 -10.22
N GLY A 96 -4.95 17.11 -9.70
CA GLY A 96 -3.94 17.85 -8.91
C GLY A 96 -3.59 19.22 -9.52
N SER A 97 -3.44 20.24 -8.66
CA SER A 97 -3.37 21.66 -9.07
C SER A 97 -2.21 22.02 -9.99
N LYS A 98 -1.29 21.11 -10.28
CA LYS A 98 -0.15 21.32 -11.19
C LYS A 98 -0.35 20.75 -12.59
N LEU A 99 -1.38 19.92 -12.81
CA LEU A 99 -1.61 19.25 -14.10
C LEU A 99 -2.42 20.08 -15.08
N ASN A 100 -3.44 20.77 -14.59
CA ASN A 100 -4.18 21.66 -15.47
C ASN A 100 -3.41 22.97 -15.67
N THR A 101 -3.46 23.52 -16.88
CA THR A 101 -2.80 24.76 -17.28
C THR A 101 -3.84 25.81 -17.68
N VAL A 102 -3.40 26.93 -18.26
CA VAL A 102 -4.30 27.92 -18.87
C VAL A 102 -4.83 27.47 -20.24
N GLY A 103 -4.23 26.43 -20.81
CA GLY A 103 -4.62 25.81 -22.07
C GLY A 103 -5.70 24.75 -21.92
N ASN A 104 -5.69 23.77 -22.81
CA ASN A 104 -6.51 22.58 -22.80
C ASN A 104 -5.69 21.38 -22.33
N GLU A 105 -6.25 20.58 -21.44
CA GLU A 105 -5.79 19.24 -21.11
C GLU A 105 -6.85 18.23 -21.53
N MET A 106 -6.51 17.40 -22.52
CA MET A 106 -7.44 16.56 -23.26
C MET A 106 -6.99 15.10 -23.33
N THR A 107 -7.93 14.26 -23.77
CA THR A 107 -7.72 12.85 -24.13
C THR A 107 -6.96 12.04 -23.08
N PRO A 108 -7.41 12.03 -21.81
CA PRO A 108 -6.74 11.28 -20.77
C PRO A 108 -6.80 9.78 -21.05
N TYR A 109 -5.69 9.09 -20.85
CA TYR A 109 -5.56 7.63 -20.88
C TYR A 109 -4.79 7.18 -19.64
N PHE A 110 -5.46 6.42 -18.77
CA PHE A 110 -4.86 5.92 -17.54
C PHE A 110 -4.38 4.48 -17.73
N ASP A 111 -3.08 4.27 -17.50
CA ASP A 111 -2.43 2.96 -17.50
C ASP A 111 -2.49 2.35 -16.10
N MET A 112 -3.37 1.35 -15.96
CA MET A 112 -3.60 0.62 -14.71
C MET A 112 -2.35 -0.12 -14.20
N GLU A 113 -1.40 -0.49 -15.07
CA GLU A 113 -0.22 -1.25 -14.66
C GLU A 113 0.86 -0.38 -14.05
N THR A 114 0.86 0.92 -14.35
CA THR A 114 1.95 1.82 -13.96
C THR A 114 1.48 3.05 -13.20
N HIS A 115 0.16 3.20 -13.03
CA HIS A 115 -0.45 4.43 -12.52
C HIS A 115 -0.05 5.67 -13.33
N ALA A 116 0.31 5.49 -14.60
CA ALA A 116 0.62 6.59 -15.50
C ALA A 116 -0.66 7.13 -16.12
N LEU A 117 -0.84 8.44 -16.07
CA LEU A 117 -1.83 9.16 -16.87
C LEU A 117 -1.10 9.80 -18.06
N TYR A 118 -1.52 9.41 -19.25
CA TYR A 118 -1.16 10.08 -20.49
C TYR A 118 -2.29 11.04 -20.85
N PHE A 119 -1.95 12.24 -21.29
CA PHE A 119 -2.91 13.24 -21.70
C PHE A 119 -2.26 14.19 -22.69
N SER A 120 -3.04 14.93 -23.46
CA SER A 120 -2.53 15.91 -24.40
C SER A 120 -2.77 17.33 -23.91
N SER A 121 -1.82 18.23 -24.13
CA SER A 121 -1.93 19.62 -23.69
C SER A 121 -1.22 20.61 -24.60
N ASP A 122 -1.81 21.80 -24.73
CA ASP A 122 -1.30 22.96 -25.47
C ASP A 122 -0.78 24.06 -24.52
N GLY A 123 -0.74 23.80 -23.21
CA GLY A 123 -0.31 24.76 -22.19
C GLY A 123 1.03 24.45 -21.53
N TYR A 124 1.67 23.33 -21.91
CA TYR A 124 3.03 22.98 -21.50
C TYR A 124 4.03 23.24 -22.62
N PRO A 125 5.33 23.46 -22.30
CA PRO A 125 6.38 23.52 -23.32
C PRO A 125 6.45 22.20 -24.11
N GLY A 126 6.26 22.29 -25.42
CA GLY A 126 6.21 21.15 -26.33
C GLY A 126 6.67 21.48 -27.75
N PHE A 127 6.25 20.68 -28.72
CA PHE A 127 6.69 20.76 -30.11
C PHE A 127 5.69 21.48 -31.01
N GLY A 128 4.39 21.40 -30.69
CA GLY A 128 3.30 21.80 -31.57
C GLY A 128 2.11 22.40 -30.84
N GLY A 129 0.90 22.07 -31.33
CA GLY A 129 -0.35 22.48 -30.70
C GLY A 129 -0.60 21.70 -29.42
N LEU A 130 -1.37 20.61 -29.51
CA LEU A 130 -1.55 19.66 -28.43
C LEU A 130 -0.42 18.61 -28.45
N ASP A 131 0.35 18.49 -27.37
CA ASP A 131 1.40 17.49 -27.22
C ASP A 131 1.03 16.44 -26.18
N ILE A 132 1.45 15.18 -26.34
CA ILE A 132 1.22 14.10 -25.37
C ILE A 132 2.23 14.19 -24.22
N TYR A 133 1.73 14.21 -22.99
CA TYR A 133 2.49 14.18 -21.75
C TYR A 133 2.15 12.94 -20.93
N LYS A 134 3.09 12.53 -20.08
CA LYS A 134 2.96 11.44 -19.10
C LYS A 134 3.18 11.98 -17.69
N THR A 135 2.32 11.60 -16.76
CA THR A 135 2.50 11.81 -15.32
C THR A 135 2.17 10.51 -14.58
N ILE A 136 2.70 10.32 -13.37
CA ILE A 136 2.46 9.14 -12.53
C ILE A 136 1.75 9.58 -11.25
N GLY A 137 0.70 8.86 -10.87
CA GLY A 137 0.02 9.10 -9.61
C GLY A 137 -1.45 8.67 -9.60
N GLU A 138 -2.22 9.29 -8.72
CA GLU A 138 -3.66 9.09 -8.64
C GLU A 138 -4.34 10.27 -7.93
N LEU A 139 -5.62 10.49 -8.24
CA LEU A 139 -6.47 11.49 -7.60
C LEU A 139 -5.88 12.91 -7.65
N ASN A 140 -5.33 13.40 -6.55
CA ASN A 140 -4.76 14.75 -6.41
C ASN A 140 -3.23 14.76 -6.25
N LYS A 141 -2.57 13.60 -6.38
CA LYS A 141 -1.14 13.43 -6.22
C LYS A 141 -0.54 12.90 -7.53
N TRP A 142 0.30 13.72 -8.15
CA TRP A 142 0.85 13.47 -9.47
C TRP A 142 2.26 14.03 -9.55
N THR A 143 3.15 13.26 -10.19
CA THR A 143 4.47 13.76 -10.57
C THR A 143 4.35 14.88 -11.61
N PRO A 144 5.37 15.74 -11.78
CA PRO A 144 5.40 16.67 -12.90
C PRO A 144 5.20 15.93 -14.24
N PRO A 145 4.39 16.48 -15.17
CA PRO A 145 4.25 15.91 -16.50
C PRO A 145 5.56 15.94 -17.27
N ILE A 146 5.82 14.86 -18.00
CA ILE A 146 6.96 14.69 -18.89
C ILE A 146 6.44 14.61 -20.32
N ASN A 147 6.93 15.49 -21.21
CA ASN A 147 6.60 15.45 -22.63
C ASN A 147 7.11 14.13 -23.23
N MET A 148 6.29 13.42 -24.02
CA MET A 148 6.65 12.12 -24.59
C MET A 148 7.71 12.18 -25.70
N GLY A 149 8.01 13.38 -26.19
CA GLY A 149 9.08 13.63 -27.16
C GLY A 149 8.80 13.07 -28.55
N TYR A 150 9.68 13.41 -29.50
CA TYR A 150 9.67 12.82 -30.83
C TYR A 150 10.03 11.32 -30.79
N PRO A 151 9.39 10.44 -31.59
CA PRO A 151 8.40 10.72 -32.64
C PRO A 151 6.94 10.65 -32.18
N ILE A 152 6.68 10.49 -30.87
CA ILE A 152 5.30 10.47 -30.36
C ILE A 152 4.67 11.86 -30.52
N ASN A 153 5.42 12.90 -30.17
CA ASN A 153 5.05 14.29 -30.39
C ASN A 153 5.73 14.86 -31.65
N SER A 154 5.09 15.87 -32.22
CA SER A 154 5.41 16.53 -33.48
C SER A 154 5.06 18.01 -33.43
N GLU A 155 5.32 18.74 -34.51
CA GLU A 155 4.91 20.14 -34.68
C GLU A 155 3.39 20.35 -34.82
N ALA A 156 2.60 19.27 -34.78
CA ALA A 156 1.17 19.23 -35.01
C ALA A 156 0.39 18.96 -33.70
N ASP A 157 -0.89 18.60 -33.78
CA ASP A 157 -1.66 18.09 -32.65
C ASP A 157 -1.47 16.58 -32.52
N ASP A 158 -1.21 16.12 -31.30
CA ASP A 158 -0.95 14.74 -30.92
C ASP A 158 -1.83 14.35 -29.73
N LEU A 159 -2.73 13.40 -29.96
CA LEU A 159 -3.92 13.14 -29.13
C LEU A 159 -4.18 11.65 -28.92
N TYR A 160 -5.07 11.32 -27.98
CA TYR A 160 -5.63 9.96 -27.78
C TYR A 160 -4.59 8.83 -27.70
N PHE A 161 -3.50 9.08 -26.96
CA PHE A 161 -2.45 8.09 -26.74
C PHE A 161 -2.94 6.85 -26.00
N THR A 162 -2.52 5.67 -26.44
CA THR A 162 -2.81 4.39 -25.80
C THR A 162 -1.62 3.45 -25.92
N ILE A 163 -1.45 2.55 -24.94
CA ILE A 163 -0.42 1.51 -24.95
C ILE A 163 -1.09 0.14 -25.06
N SER A 164 -0.48 -0.72 -25.87
CA SER A 164 -0.86 -2.13 -26.02
C SER A 164 -0.63 -2.94 -24.73
N LYS A 165 -1.33 -4.06 -24.56
CA LYS A 165 -1.17 -4.91 -23.35
C LYS A 165 0.24 -5.49 -23.19
N ASN A 166 0.94 -5.79 -24.29
CA ASN A 166 2.34 -6.24 -24.22
C ASN A 166 3.31 -5.06 -24.06
N ARG A 167 2.81 -3.81 -24.10
CA ARG A 167 3.53 -2.55 -23.92
C ARG A 167 4.60 -2.21 -24.95
N GLU A 168 4.78 -3.05 -25.95
CA GLU A 168 5.77 -2.86 -27.02
C GLU A 168 5.31 -1.88 -28.10
N SER A 169 4.02 -1.59 -28.14
CA SER A 169 3.40 -0.75 -29.16
C SER A 169 2.19 0.02 -28.63
N GLY A 170 1.59 0.84 -29.46
CA GLY A 170 0.37 1.56 -29.11
C GLY A 170 -0.17 2.37 -30.27
N PHE A 171 -1.16 3.20 -29.97
CA PHE A 171 -1.77 4.10 -30.93
C PHE A 171 -1.85 5.52 -30.36
N PHE A 172 -1.82 6.50 -31.24
CA PHE A 172 -2.20 7.88 -30.96
C PHE A 172 -2.82 8.46 -32.22
N THR A 173 -3.46 9.61 -32.12
CA THR A 173 -3.99 10.33 -33.28
C THR A 173 -3.22 11.61 -33.50
N SER A 174 -3.01 11.98 -34.76
CA SER A 174 -2.31 13.22 -35.09
C SER A 174 -2.74 13.79 -36.42
N ASN A 175 -2.67 15.12 -36.56
CA ASN A 175 -2.84 15.82 -37.83
C ASN A 175 -1.50 16.22 -38.48
N ARG A 176 -0.39 15.59 -38.07
CA ARG A 176 0.94 15.77 -38.69
C ARG A 176 0.94 15.44 -40.19
N LYS A 177 1.83 16.11 -40.93
CA LYS A 177 1.98 15.93 -42.38
C LYS A 177 2.43 14.51 -42.71
N GLY A 178 1.83 13.91 -43.74
CA GLY A 178 2.21 12.58 -44.24
C GLY A 178 1.03 11.64 -44.47
N THR A 179 -0.18 12.05 -44.11
CA THR A 179 -1.43 11.31 -44.34
C THR A 179 -2.23 11.88 -45.51
N ILE A 180 -3.33 11.22 -45.88
CA ILE A 180 -4.20 11.63 -47.00
C ILE A 180 -5.03 12.84 -46.54
N PRO A 181 -4.75 14.07 -47.01
CA PRO A 181 -5.49 15.23 -46.56
C PRO A 181 -6.87 15.31 -47.23
N LEU A 182 -7.95 15.51 -46.47
CA LEU A 182 -9.28 15.77 -47.02
C LEU A 182 -9.48 17.24 -47.45
N LYS A 183 -8.74 18.17 -46.85
CA LYS A 183 -8.92 19.62 -47.08
C LYS A 183 -7.60 20.39 -47.19
N ASN A 184 -6.67 20.16 -46.27
CA ASN A 184 -5.31 20.70 -46.27
C ASN A 184 -4.36 19.69 -45.62
N SER A 185 -3.05 19.90 -45.73
CA SER A 185 -2.03 18.93 -45.30
C SER A 185 -2.04 18.54 -43.81
N THR A 186 -2.82 19.22 -42.98
CA THR A 186 -2.96 18.98 -41.52
C THR A 186 -4.43 19.04 -41.08
N CYS A 187 -5.39 18.82 -41.98
CA CYS A 187 -6.80 19.12 -41.69
C CYS A 187 -7.45 18.17 -40.70
N CYS A 188 -6.88 16.97 -40.60
CA CYS A 188 -7.62 15.78 -40.25
C CYS A 188 -6.72 14.89 -39.42
N ASP A 189 -7.25 14.42 -38.29
CA ASP A 189 -6.54 13.52 -37.40
C ASP A 189 -6.56 12.11 -38.00
N ASP A 190 -5.39 11.49 -38.13
CA ASP A 190 -5.23 10.09 -38.50
C ASP A 190 -4.78 9.27 -37.29
N ILE A 191 -5.04 7.96 -37.34
CA ILE A 191 -4.58 7.03 -36.32
C ILE A 191 -3.18 6.54 -36.68
N TYR A 192 -2.21 6.83 -35.82
CA TYR A 192 -0.84 6.37 -35.94
C TYR A 192 -0.60 5.17 -35.03
N TYR A 193 0.09 4.17 -35.56
CA TYR A 193 0.63 3.06 -34.80
C TYR A 193 2.11 3.32 -34.50
N PHE A 194 2.53 3.10 -33.27
CA PHE A 194 3.95 3.11 -32.91
C PHE A 194 4.38 1.77 -32.32
N ARG A 195 5.65 1.45 -32.50
CA ARG A 195 6.32 0.34 -31.82
C ARG A 195 7.66 0.82 -31.28
N TRP A 196 7.95 0.48 -30.04
CA TRP A 196 9.27 0.72 -29.46
C TRP A 196 10.30 -0.17 -30.15
N THR A 197 11.31 0.43 -30.76
CA THR A 197 12.37 -0.30 -31.48
C THR A 197 13.28 -1.07 -30.53
N GLN A 198 13.47 -0.56 -29.31
CA GLN A 198 14.29 -1.16 -28.26
C GLN A 198 13.49 -1.20 -26.95
N TYR A 199 12.41 -1.97 -26.93
CA TYR A 199 11.65 -2.15 -25.70
C TYR A 199 12.45 -2.97 -24.69
N ILE A 200 12.67 -2.42 -23.51
CA ILE A 200 13.41 -3.06 -22.42
C ILE A 200 12.42 -3.82 -21.55
N HIS A 201 12.54 -5.15 -21.52
CA HIS A 201 11.75 -6.01 -20.65
C HIS A 201 12.45 -6.18 -19.32
N ILE A 202 11.89 -5.62 -18.25
CA ILE A 202 12.39 -5.78 -16.89
C ILE A 202 11.43 -6.65 -16.12
N PHE A 203 11.94 -7.75 -15.57
CA PHE A 203 11.19 -8.59 -14.65
C PHE A 203 11.88 -8.59 -13.29
N ILE A 204 11.12 -8.88 -12.24
CA ILE A 204 11.65 -9.29 -10.95
C ILE A 204 11.00 -10.59 -10.53
N GLN A 205 11.80 -11.51 -10.03
CA GLN A 205 11.33 -12.80 -9.55
C GLN A 205 12.14 -13.27 -8.35
N GLY A 206 11.58 -14.22 -7.62
CA GLY A 206 12.26 -14.86 -6.50
C GLY A 206 11.31 -15.71 -5.69
N HIS A 207 11.76 -16.13 -4.53
CA HIS A 207 11.04 -17.04 -3.65
C HIS A 207 10.79 -16.40 -2.28
N THR A 208 9.63 -16.65 -1.71
CA THR A 208 9.32 -16.35 -0.32
C THR A 208 9.75 -17.51 0.57
N PHE A 209 10.45 -17.21 1.66
CA PHE A 209 10.97 -18.24 2.57
C PHE A 209 11.02 -17.75 4.02
N THR A 210 11.25 -18.68 4.95
CA THR A 210 11.61 -18.39 6.34
C THR A 210 12.85 -19.19 6.73
N LYS A 211 13.60 -18.72 7.71
CA LYS A 211 14.72 -19.45 8.32
C LYS A 211 14.26 -20.08 9.62
N TYR A 212 14.49 -21.38 9.76
CA TYR A 212 14.25 -22.09 11.01
C TYR A 212 15.48 -21.98 11.92
N SER A 213 15.41 -21.18 13.00
CA SER A 213 16.48 -21.10 13.99
C SER A 213 16.12 -21.89 15.26
N SER A 214 17.04 -22.73 15.73
CA SER A 214 16.93 -23.53 16.97
C SER A 214 16.72 -22.70 18.24
N SER A 215 16.93 -21.38 18.23
CA SER A 215 16.53 -20.50 19.34
C SER A 215 15.00 -20.36 19.49
N HIS A 216 14.21 -20.87 18.54
CA HIS A 216 12.75 -20.95 18.61
C HIS A 216 12.26 -22.30 19.19
N HIS A 217 13.17 -23.24 19.48
CA HIS A 217 12.81 -24.61 19.88
C HIS A 217 12.29 -24.72 21.31
N ASP A 218 12.63 -23.78 22.21
CA ASP A 218 12.11 -23.79 23.59
C ASP A 218 10.61 -23.50 23.71
N THR A 219 9.90 -23.22 22.61
CA THR A 219 8.46 -22.90 22.64
C THR A 219 7.57 -23.92 21.92
N ILE A 220 8.12 -24.93 21.22
CA ILE A 220 7.30 -25.86 20.43
C ILE A 220 7.26 -27.29 21.02
N GLN A 221 8.28 -27.74 21.77
CA GLN A 221 8.24 -29.09 22.36
C GLN A 221 7.33 -29.21 23.60
N THR A 222 7.00 -28.12 24.29
CA THR A 222 6.14 -28.17 25.49
C THR A 222 4.65 -28.27 25.17
N VAL A 223 4.24 -28.04 23.91
CA VAL A 223 2.81 -28.02 23.52
C VAL A 223 2.33 -29.38 22.98
N PHE A 224 3.23 -30.26 22.53
CA PHE A 224 2.85 -31.57 22.00
C PHE A 224 2.86 -32.72 23.03
N SER A 225 3.31 -32.48 24.26
CA SER A 225 3.32 -33.49 25.34
C SER A 225 2.17 -33.37 26.36
N GLU A 226 1.33 -32.32 26.30
CA GLU A 226 0.24 -32.11 27.28
C GLU A 226 -1.18 -32.33 26.72
N GLN A 227 -1.34 -32.94 25.53
CA GLN A 227 -2.67 -33.23 24.95
C GLN A 227 -2.88 -34.68 24.51
N LEU A 228 -2.31 -35.65 25.22
CA LEU A 228 -2.79 -37.04 25.14
C LEU A 228 -3.34 -37.47 26.50
N PRO A 229 -4.66 -37.69 26.63
CA PRO A 229 -5.21 -38.44 27.76
C PRO A 229 -4.67 -39.86 27.73
N SER A 230 -4.23 -40.34 28.89
CA SER A 230 -4.02 -41.75 29.16
C SER A 230 -5.34 -42.51 28.99
N THR A 231 -5.40 -43.43 28.02
CA THR A 231 -6.37 -44.53 28.04
C THR A 231 -5.68 -45.84 27.73
N ASP A 232 -6.05 -46.81 28.55
CA ASP A 232 -5.50 -48.14 28.69
C ASP A 232 -5.40 -49.00 27.43
N ALA A 233 -4.52 -49.98 27.57
CA ALA A 233 -4.23 -51.09 26.68
C ALA A 233 -5.46 -51.81 26.12
N THR A 234 -5.44 -52.10 24.82
CA THR A 234 -5.40 -53.48 24.25
C THR A 234 -5.40 -53.42 22.71
N ASN A 235 -4.75 -54.40 22.09
CA ASN A 235 -4.64 -54.70 20.65
C ASN A 235 -3.56 -53.98 19.81
N THR A 236 -2.38 -54.61 19.83
CA THR A 236 -1.59 -55.10 18.67
C THR A 236 -2.00 -54.61 17.27
N ASP A 237 -1.13 -53.83 16.63
CA ASP A 237 -0.35 -54.35 15.51
C ASP A 237 0.91 -53.52 15.26
N SER A 238 1.99 -54.22 14.95
CA SER A 238 3.37 -53.75 14.96
C SER A 238 3.75 -52.92 13.73
N LEU A 239 4.37 -51.76 13.94
CA LEU A 239 5.42 -51.25 13.04
C LEU A 239 6.54 -50.63 13.88
N ASN A 240 7.57 -51.45 14.13
CA ASN A 240 8.86 -51.02 14.65
C ASN A 240 9.53 -50.06 13.65
N ILE A 241 9.70 -48.79 14.04
CA ILE A 241 10.75 -47.94 13.46
C ILE A 241 11.57 -47.38 14.62
N THR A 242 12.79 -47.89 14.71
CA THR A 242 13.85 -47.50 15.64
C THR A 242 14.22 -46.03 15.44
N PRO A 243 14.42 -45.23 16.50
CA PRO A 243 14.80 -43.82 16.37
C PRO A 243 16.26 -43.73 15.95
N SER A 244 16.51 -43.44 14.67
CA SER A 244 17.86 -43.07 14.23
C SER A 244 18.09 -41.59 14.50
N ASN A 245 19.11 -41.35 15.34
CA ASN A 245 19.78 -40.08 15.53
C ASN A 245 19.98 -39.35 14.20
N ASN A 246 19.30 -38.22 14.01
CA ASN A 246 19.80 -37.18 13.12
C ASN A 246 19.62 -35.81 13.77
N LYS A 247 20.74 -35.34 14.34
CA LYS A 247 21.09 -33.94 14.50
C LYS A 247 20.67 -33.16 13.24
N PHE A 248 19.69 -32.27 13.34
CA PHE A 248 19.49 -31.24 12.33
C PHE A 248 20.44 -30.07 12.63
N PRO A 249 21.38 -29.73 11.73
CA PRO A 249 22.24 -28.57 11.89
C PRO A 249 21.55 -27.28 11.39
N ILE A 250 21.80 -26.17 12.10
CA ILE A 250 21.90 -24.75 11.69
C ILE A 250 21.07 -24.32 10.44
N ASP A 251 20.04 -23.50 10.67
CA ASP A 251 19.24 -22.70 9.71
C ASP A 251 18.69 -23.42 8.46
N SER A 252 17.67 -24.27 8.61
CA SER A 252 16.94 -24.78 7.45
C SER A 252 16.05 -23.69 6.82
N ILE A 253 16.29 -23.39 5.54
CA ILE A 253 15.43 -22.52 4.73
C ILE A 253 14.16 -23.29 4.37
N ILE A 254 13.00 -22.71 4.67
CA ILE A 254 11.69 -23.27 4.33
C ILE A 254 11.01 -22.33 3.36
N PHE A 255 10.77 -22.77 2.13
CA PHE A 255 9.98 -22.00 1.16
C PHE A 255 8.52 -21.93 1.61
N LEU A 256 7.94 -20.74 1.49
CA LEU A 256 6.58 -20.45 1.93
C LEU A 256 5.66 -20.37 0.73
N ASP A 257 4.69 -21.26 0.65
CA ASP A 257 3.60 -21.21 -0.31
C ASP A 257 2.50 -20.23 0.11
N SER A 258 1.53 -19.95 -0.75
CA SER A 258 0.33 -19.18 -0.41
C SER A 258 0.61 -17.79 0.21
N VAL A 259 1.79 -17.22 -0.06
CA VAL A 259 2.19 -15.89 0.40
C VAL A 259 1.63 -14.87 -0.56
N LYS A 260 0.97 -13.82 -0.05
CA LYS A 260 0.52 -12.71 -0.89
C LYS A 260 1.70 -11.76 -1.11
N VAL A 261 2.22 -11.71 -2.33
CA VAL A 261 3.27 -10.77 -2.72
C VAL A 261 2.63 -9.61 -3.49
N SER A 262 2.86 -8.39 -3.03
CA SER A 262 2.29 -7.16 -3.59
C SER A 262 3.40 -6.23 -4.06
N LEU A 263 3.25 -5.70 -5.27
CA LEU A 263 4.14 -4.70 -5.86
C LEU A 263 3.54 -3.31 -5.70
N TYR A 264 4.36 -2.37 -5.26
CA TYR A 264 4.03 -0.96 -5.15
C TYR A 264 5.05 -0.12 -5.92
N LEU A 265 4.57 0.89 -6.63
CA LEU A 265 5.39 1.94 -7.21
C LEU A 265 5.64 3.03 -6.16
N ILE A 266 6.89 3.42 -6.01
CA ILE A 266 7.31 4.47 -5.08
C ILE A 266 7.45 5.79 -5.85
N THR A 267 6.79 6.83 -5.37
CA THR A 267 7.05 8.21 -5.80
C THR A 267 7.40 9.09 -4.60
N ILE A 268 8.21 10.12 -4.82
CA ILE A 268 8.53 11.11 -3.80
C ILE A 268 7.92 12.44 -4.21
N GLU A 269 6.98 12.95 -3.42
CA GLU A 269 6.35 14.25 -3.65
C GLU A 269 6.55 15.13 -2.41
N ASN A 270 7.18 16.29 -2.60
CA ASN A 270 7.48 17.24 -1.51
C ASN A 270 8.19 16.57 -0.31
N GLY A 271 9.13 15.67 -0.57
CA GLY A 271 9.86 14.92 0.46
C GLY A 271 9.07 13.80 1.13
N LYS A 272 7.84 13.52 0.69
CA LYS A 272 7.01 12.43 1.19
C LYS A 272 6.94 11.28 0.20
N GLU A 273 7.25 10.09 0.68
CA GLU A 273 7.08 8.84 -0.06
C GLU A 273 5.59 8.49 -0.18
N ASN A 274 5.15 8.20 -1.41
CA ASN A 274 3.87 7.59 -1.70
C ASN A 274 4.11 6.20 -2.32
N ASN A 275 3.31 5.22 -1.89
CA ASN A 275 3.35 3.86 -2.39
C ASN A 275 2.03 3.56 -3.10
N TYR A 276 2.06 3.44 -4.42
CA TYR A 276 0.89 3.10 -5.23
C TYR A 276 0.87 1.60 -5.51
N PHE A 277 -0.16 0.92 -5.00
CA PHE A 277 -0.37 -0.51 -5.27
C PHE A 277 -0.54 -0.74 -6.77
N ILE A 278 0.31 -1.60 -7.34
CA ILE A 278 0.26 -1.98 -8.75
C ILE A 278 -0.51 -3.28 -8.91
N LYS A 279 -0.03 -4.34 -8.26
CA LYS A 279 -0.57 -5.69 -8.42
C LYS A 279 -0.13 -6.60 -7.28
N SER A 280 -0.86 -7.69 -7.07
CA SER A 280 -0.44 -8.77 -6.17
C SER A 280 -0.66 -10.14 -6.78
N TYR A 281 0.16 -11.10 -6.36
CA TYR A 281 0.01 -12.52 -6.64
C TYR A 281 0.06 -13.32 -5.33
N THR A 282 -0.44 -14.55 -5.38
CA THR A 282 -0.25 -15.54 -4.32
C THR A 282 0.78 -16.56 -4.79
N THR A 283 1.80 -16.85 -3.97
CA THR A 283 2.89 -17.74 -4.36
C THR A 283 2.44 -19.20 -4.50
N SER A 284 3.13 -19.93 -5.37
CA SER A 284 2.97 -21.39 -5.56
C SER A 284 3.61 -22.19 -4.41
N SER A 285 3.56 -23.52 -4.47
CA SER A 285 4.12 -24.42 -3.44
C SER A 285 5.61 -24.22 -3.11
N LYS A 286 6.37 -23.57 -4.00
CA LYS A 286 7.79 -23.24 -3.81
C LYS A 286 8.03 -21.77 -3.41
N GLY A 287 6.99 -21.01 -3.15
CA GLY A 287 7.11 -19.60 -2.80
C GLY A 287 7.48 -18.68 -3.96
N PHE A 288 7.44 -19.16 -5.21
CA PHE A 288 7.84 -18.37 -6.37
C PHE A 288 6.86 -17.23 -6.66
N TYR A 289 7.40 -16.05 -6.99
CA TYR A 289 6.66 -14.90 -7.51
C TYR A 289 7.40 -14.26 -8.70
N ASN A 290 6.66 -13.53 -9.54
CA ASN A 290 7.25 -12.67 -10.57
C ASN A 290 6.40 -11.40 -10.80
N PHE A 291 7.05 -10.33 -11.23
CA PHE A 291 6.40 -9.11 -11.73
C PHE A 291 7.15 -8.57 -12.94
N ARG A 292 6.42 -7.93 -13.85
CA ARG A 292 7.00 -7.02 -14.85
C ARG A 292 7.16 -5.63 -14.24
N LEU A 293 8.27 -4.96 -14.52
CA LEU A 293 8.60 -3.62 -14.05
C LEU A 293 8.81 -2.68 -15.24
N GLU A 294 8.63 -1.38 -15.00
CA GLU A 294 8.98 -0.33 -15.95
C GLU A 294 10.34 0.26 -15.61
N GLN A 295 11.10 0.61 -16.64
CA GLN A 295 12.36 1.33 -16.52
C GLN A 295 12.17 2.71 -15.86
N GLY A 296 13.15 3.18 -15.09
CA GLY A 296 13.13 4.54 -14.55
C GLY A 296 12.31 4.72 -13.26
N ASN A 297 12.03 3.65 -12.53
CA ASN A 297 11.11 3.68 -11.39
C ASN A 297 11.71 3.03 -10.13
N TYR A 298 11.14 3.40 -8.98
CA TYR A 298 11.41 2.77 -7.69
C TYR A 298 10.23 1.91 -7.27
N TYR A 299 10.51 0.72 -6.76
CA TYR A 299 9.48 -0.25 -6.37
C TYR A 299 9.68 -0.73 -4.94
N ARG A 300 8.56 -1.04 -4.28
CA ARG A 300 8.49 -1.77 -3.02
C ARG A 300 7.73 -3.08 -3.25
N ILE A 301 8.31 -4.18 -2.79
CA ILE A 301 7.68 -5.51 -2.80
C ILE A 301 7.38 -5.89 -1.36
N VAL A 302 6.16 -6.34 -1.11
CA VAL A 302 5.70 -6.76 0.22
C VAL A 302 5.11 -8.15 0.14
N ALA A 303 5.69 -9.10 0.87
CA ALA A 303 5.21 -10.46 1.06
C ALA A 303 4.49 -10.58 2.40
N GLU A 304 3.22 -10.95 2.37
CA GLU A 304 2.34 -11.08 3.55
C GLU A 304 1.88 -12.54 3.70
N LYS A 305 2.06 -13.12 4.89
CA LYS A 305 1.49 -14.43 5.29
C LYS A 305 1.12 -14.40 6.76
N ASP A 306 -0.04 -14.94 7.11
CA ASP A 306 -0.49 -15.00 8.51
C ASP A 306 0.51 -15.77 9.38
N GLY A 307 0.78 -15.25 10.58
CA GLY A 307 1.79 -15.80 11.50
C GLY A 307 3.21 -15.31 11.24
N TYR A 308 3.43 -14.48 10.22
CA TYR A 308 4.74 -13.92 9.88
C TYR A 308 4.70 -12.39 9.84
N PHE A 309 5.83 -11.77 10.18
CA PHE A 309 6.11 -10.39 9.79
C PHE A 309 6.31 -10.34 8.28
N ASN A 310 5.85 -9.24 7.67
CA ASN A 310 5.95 -8.98 6.25
C ASN A 310 7.41 -8.98 5.79
N GLY A 311 7.70 -9.74 4.74
CA GLY A 311 8.96 -9.66 4.01
C GLY A 311 8.92 -8.47 3.06
N ILE A 312 9.92 -7.59 3.09
CA ILE A 312 9.93 -6.35 2.30
C ILE A 312 11.26 -6.21 1.57
N ALA A 313 11.19 -5.82 0.30
CA ALA A 313 12.32 -5.36 -0.48
C ALA A 313 11.98 -4.07 -1.23
N THR A 314 12.99 -3.27 -1.50
CA THR A 314 12.89 -2.07 -2.35
C THR A 314 13.97 -2.13 -3.42
N LEU A 315 13.64 -1.70 -4.64
CA LEU A 315 14.59 -1.69 -5.76
C LEU A 315 14.35 -0.52 -6.71
N SER A 316 15.34 -0.23 -7.56
CA SER A 316 15.28 0.79 -8.61
C SER A 316 15.56 0.17 -9.97
N THR A 317 14.89 0.67 -11.01
CA THR A 317 15.11 0.31 -12.42
C THR A 317 15.70 1.47 -13.24
N GLU A 318 16.16 2.56 -12.62
CA GLU A 318 16.67 3.74 -13.33
C GLU A 318 17.92 3.46 -14.18
N ASN A 319 18.79 2.59 -13.67
CA ASN A 319 20.07 2.27 -14.29
C ASN A 319 20.01 1.06 -15.22
N ILE A 320 18.85 0.42 -15.37
CA ILE A 320 18.68 -0.74 -16.26
C ILE A 320 18.53 -0.22 -17.68
N LYS A 321 19.50 -0.50 -18.57
CA LYS A 321 19.51 -0.03 -19.97
C LYS A 321 19.23 -1.12 -21.00
N GLN A 322 19.06 -2.36 -20.56
CA GLN A 322 18.77 -3.52 -21.40
C GLN A 322 17.81 -4.45 -20.66
N SER A 323 17.14 -5.33 -21.40
CA SER A 323 16.20 -6.30 -20.81
C SER A 323 16.92 -7.17 -19.77
N ASP A 324 16.29 -7.37 -18.61
CA ASP A 324 16.88 -8.10 -17.50
C ASP A 324 15.79 -8.71 -16.59
N THR A 325 16.17 -9.73 -15.82
CA THR A 325 15.33 -10.33 -14.79
C THR A 325 16.06 -10.26 -13.44
N LEU A 326 15.60 -9.35 -12.60
CA LEU A 326 16.11 -9.13 -11.26
C LEU A 326 15.72 -10.30 -10.35
N ILE A 327 16.66 -10.77 -9.53
CA ILE A 327 16.42 -11.81 -8.54
C ILE A 327 16.32 -11.18 -7.16
N GLN A 328 15.20 -11.40 -6.48
CA GLN A 328 14.97 -10.92 -5.13
C GLN A 328 14.20 -11.97 -4.35
N ASP A 329 14.84 -12.67 -3.43
CA ASP A 329 14.12 -13.53 -2.48
C ASP A 329 13.60 -12.68 -1.30
N LEU A 330 12.53 -13.14 -0.66
CA LEU A 330 11.86 -12.45 0.44
C LEU A 330 11.79 -13.36 1.68
N GLU A 331 12.52 -12.98 2.72
CA GLU A 331 12.44 -13.63 4.03
C GLU A 331 11.24 -13.10 4.81
N LEU A 332 10.36 -13.99 5.28
CA LEU A 332 9.29 -13.69 6.22
C LEU A 332 9.67 -14.28 7.58
N LYS A 333 9.73 -13.43 8.61
CA LYS A 333 10.09 -13.85 9.96
C LYS A 333 8.85 -14.29 10.73
N ILE A 334 8.91 -15.43 11.41
CA ILE A 334 7.81 -15.91 12.24
C ILE A 334 7.54 -14.89 13.36
N ILE A 335 6.28 -14.58 13.60
CA ILE A 335 5.86 -13.75 14.73
C ILE A 335 5.97 -14.60 16.00
N PRO A 336 6.75 -14.19 17.01
CA PRO A 336 6.87 -14.96 18.23
C PRO A 336 5.56 -14.92 19.04
N MET A 337 5.23 -16.03 19.70
CA MET A 337 4.11 -16.09 20.64
C MET A 337 4.37 -15.30 21.93
N GLN A 338 5.66 -15.15 22.29
CA GLN A 338 6.10 -14.41 23.47
C GLN A 338 6.26 -12.92 23.15
N ALA A 339 6.22 -12.09 24.20
CA ALA A 339 6.45 -10.67 24.06
C ALA A 339 7.93 -10.39 23.70
N ILE A 340 8.15 -9.39 22.86
CA ILE A 340 9.47 -8.91 22.46
C ILE A 340 9.84 -7.72 23.35
N ILE A 341 10.97 -7.82 24.05
CA ILE A 341 11.49 -6.77 24.92
C ILE A 341 12.05 -5.62 24.08
N LEU A 342 11.59 -4.40 24.36
CA LEU A 342 12.15 -3.17 23.80
C LEU A 342 13.27 -2.68 24.73
N LYS A 343 14.50 -3.09 24.41
CA LYS A 343 15.69 -2.65 25.16
C LYS A 343 15.81 -1.13 25.08
N ASN A 344 16.20 -0.49 26.18
CA ASN A 344 16.51 0.95 26.26
C ASN A 344 15.32 1.92 26.22
N ILE A 345 14.10 1.46 26.51
CA ILE A 345 12.99 2.35 26.88
C ILE A 345 13.10 2.65 28.38
N TYR A 346 13.93 3.63 28.72
CA TYR A 346 14.14 4.08 30.10
C TYR A 346 13.15 5.19 30.48
N TYR A 347 12.78 5.20 31.76
CA TYR A 347 11.97 6.25 32.37
C TYR A 347 12.72 6.81 33.57
N GLU A 348 12.67 8.13 33.74
CA GLU A 348 13.13 8.74 34.99
C GLU A 348 12.30 8.26 36.18
N PHE A 349 12.87 8.38 37.38
CA PHE A 349 12.21 7.95 38.61
C PHE A 349 10.84 8.64 38.77
N ASN A 350 9.80 7.84 39.03
CA ASN A 350 8.41 8.31 39.18
C ASN A 350 7.84 9.04 37.94
N LYS A 351 8.50 9.01 36.79
CA LYS A 351 8.01 9.61 35.54
C LYS A 351 7.54 8.55 34.55
N TRP A 352 6.65 8.97 33.67
CA TRP A 352 6.13 8.20 32.53
C TRP A 352 6.39 8.90 31.19
N ASP A 353 6.96 10.10 31.19
CA ASP A 353 7.36 10.79 29.98
C ASP A 353 8.50 10.04 29.28
N LEU A 354 8.41 9.95 27.95
CA LEU A 354 9.45 9.32 27.15
C LEU A 354 10.63 10.27 26.97
N THR A 355 11.83 9.80 27.34
CA THR A 355 13.08 10.48 27.02
C THR A 355 13.35 10.44 25.52
N GLU A 356 14.22 11.32 25.02
CA GLU A 356 14.61 11.31 23.61
C GLU A 356 15.29 9.99 23.20
N GLU A 357 16.02 9.34 24.10
CA GLU A 357 16.60 8.02 23.87
C GLU A 357 15.52 6.93 23.74
N ALA A 358 14.50 6.96 24.59
CA ALA A 358 13.35 6.05 24.50
C ALA A 358 12.59 6.25 23.18
N LYS A 359 12.40 7.49 22.74
CA LYS A 359 11.81 7.83 21.44
C LYS A 359 12.64 7.27 20.28
N ARG A 360 13.96 7.47 20.28
CA ARG A 360 14.87 6.89 19.26
C ARG A 360 14.81 5.37 19.22
N THR A 361 14.70 4.74 20.38
CA THR A 361 14.53 3.28 20.48
C THR A 361 13.22 2.84 19.84
N ILE A 362 12.10 3.49 20.17
CA ILE A 362 10.80 3.20 19.57
C ILE A 362 10.85 3.39 18.04
N ASP A 363 11.49 4.48 17.60
CA ASP A 363 11.63 4.84 16.18
C ASP A 363 12.48 3.86 15.37
N SER A 364 13.48 3.24 16.00
CA SER A 364 14.38 2.28 15.34
C SER A 364 13.94 0.82 15.47
N THR A 365 12.99 0.51 16.36
CA THR A 365 12.57 -0.88 16.64
C THR A 365 11.08 -1.12 16.38
N LEU A 366 10.21 -0.60 17.24
CA LEU A 366 8.77 -0.89 17.22
C LEU A 366 8.06 -0.17 16.07
N PHE A 367 8.38 1.09 15.82
CA PHE A 367 7.72 1.87 14.77
C PHE A 367 7.90 1.26 13.36
N PRO A 368 9.11 0.85 12.92
CA PRO A 368 9.28 0.16 11.64
C PRO A 368 8.44 -1.11 11.54
N ILE A 369 8.39 -1.93 12.60
CA ILE A 369 7.55 -3.15 12.62
C ILE A 369 6.07 -2.79 12.40
N LEU A 370 5.56 -1.79 13.11
CA LEU A 370 4.15 -1.37 12.98
C LEU A 370 3.85 -0.70 11.64
N ARG A 371 4.77 0.08 11.09
CA ARG A 371 4.67 0.71 9.77
C ARG A 371 4.61 -0.34 8.66
N ASP A 372 5.53 -1.31 8.72
CA ASP A 372 5.75 -2.32 7.70
C ASP A 372 4.72 -3.45 7.76
N ASN A 373 4.04 -3.60 8.89
CA ASN A 373 2.99 -4.58 9.12
C ASN A 373 1.67 -3.89 9.50
N PRO A 374 0.99 -3.20 8.57
CA PRO A 374 -0.14 -2.32 8.89
C PRO A 374 -1.37 -3.05 9.46
N LYS A 375 -1.42 -4.38 9.37
CA LYS A 375 -2.49 -5.21 9.92
C LYS A 375 -2.23 -5.68 11.35
N LEU A 376 -1.00 -5.58 11.87
CA LEU A 376 -0.68 -6.07 13.21
C LEU A 376 -1.33 -5.23 14.30
N ILE A 377 -1.87 -5.94 15.28
CA ILE A 377 -2.33 -5.39 16.55
C ILE A 377 -1.36 -5.86 17.63
N VAL A 378 -0.86 -4.91 18.43
CA VAL A 378 0.10 -5.18 19.49
C VAL A 378 -0.39 -4.68 20.85
N GLU A 379 -0.10 -5.47 21.89
CA GLU A 379 -0.18 -5.05 23.28
C GLU A 379 1.18 -4.45 23.66
N ILE A 380 1.22 -3.18 24.04
CA ILE A 380 2.37 -2.50 24.63
C ILE A 380 2.33 -2.71 26.13
N ILE A 381 3.34 -3.40 26.64
CA ILE A 381 3.39 -3.91 28.00
C ILE A 381 4.47 -3.13 28.75
N SER A 382 4.17 -2.66 29.96
CA SER A 382 5.17 -2.05 30.83
C SER A 382 5.17 -2.68 32.22
N HIS A 383 6.36 -2.77 32.80
CA HIS A 383 6.61 -3.36 34.11
C HIS A 383 7.36 -2.38 35.02
N THR A 384 7.21 -2.57 36.33
CA THR A 384 8.02 -1.90 37.35
C THR A 384 8.91 -2.92 38.06
N ASP A 385 9.87 -2.43 38.83
CA ASP A 385 10.49 -3.24 39.87
C ASP A 385 9.57 -3.34 41.10
N SER A 386 10.06 -4.00 42.16
CA SER A 386 9.33 -4.19 43.41
C SER A 386 9.39 -3.02 44.40
N LYS A 387 9.95 -1.87 44.03
CA LYS A 387 9.99 -0.70 44.93
C LYS A 387 8.69 0.06 44.82
N GLY A 388 8.06 0.32 45.96
CA GLY A 388 6.77 1.01 46.04
C GLY A 388 5.60 0.06 46.27
N ASN A 389 4.39 0.62 46.43
CA ASN A 389 3.21 -0.22 46.66
C ASN A 389 2.63 -0.76 45.34
N ASN A 390 2.02 -1.95 45.41
CA ASN A 390 1.44 -2.64 44.26
C ASN A 390 0.47 -1.78 43.42
N SER A 391 -0.43 -1.04 44.07
CA SER A 391 -1.41 -0.19 43.38
C SER A 391 -0.75 0.95 42.61
N TYR A 392 0.26 1.56 43.20
CA TYR A 392 1.08 2.59 42.61
C TYR A 392 1.89 2.05 41.42
N ASN A 393 2.55 0.90 41.59
CA ASN A 393 3.33 0.24 40.53
C ASN A 393 2.45 -0.16 39.33
N LYS A 394 1.22 -0.60 39.59
CA LYS A 394 0.22 -0.87 38.55
C LYS A 394 -0.16 0.39 37.78
N LYS A 395 -0.43 1.50 38.47
CA LYS A 395 -0.75 2.80 37.84
C LYS A 395 0.43 3.37 37.06
N LEU A 396 1.63 3.31 37.62
CA LEU A 396 2.86 3.82 36.99
C LEU A 396 3.17 3.06 35.69
N SER A 397 3.16 1.74 35.73
CA SER A 397 3.36 0.93 34.53
C SER A 397 2.27 1.16 33.46
N GLN A 398 1.01 1.36 33.87
CA GLN A 398 -0.08 1.66 32.94
C GLN A 398 0.18 2.98 32.20
N LYS A 399 0.52 4.04 32.94
CA LYS A 399 0.87 5.34 32.35
C LYS A 399 2.05 5.25 31.39
N ARG A 400 3.06 4.45 31.72
CA ARG A 400 4.24 4.23 30.84
C ARG A 400 3.85 3.57 29.52
N ALA A 401 3.04 2.52 29.56
CA ALA A 401 2.52 1.89 28.35
C ALA A 401 1.68 2.87 27.52
N GLU A 402 0.85 3.69 28.17
CA GLU A 402 0.06 4.73 27.52
C GLU A 402 0.93 5.80 26.86
N SER A 403 2.05 6.22 27.47
CA SER A 403 2.98 7.18 26.85
C SER A 403 3.55 6.66 25.54
N VAL A 404 3.89 5.37 25.45
CA VAL A 404 4.36 4.74 24.20
C VAL A 404 3.26 4.72 23.14
N VAL A 405 2.03 4.36 23.52
CA VAL A 405 0.88 4.39 22.61
C VAL A 405 0.57 5.81 22.13
N ASN A 406 0.59 6.79 23.04
CA ASN A 406 0.37 8.20 22.71
C ASN A 406 1.44 8.71 21.74
N TYR A 407 2.72 8.37 21.97
CA TYR A 407 3.79 8.72 21.05
C TYR A 407 3.59 8.11 19.65
N LEU A 408 3.30 6.80 19.57
CA LEU A 408 3.07 6.13 18.29
C LEU A 408 1.83 6.65 17.55
N THR A 409 0.77 7.03 18.25
CA THR A 409 -0.46 7.52 17.64
C THR A 409 -0.38 8.99 17.24
N GLN A 410 0.11 9.85 18.14
CA GLN A 410 0.12 11.31 17.95
C GLN A 410 1.29 11.78 17.09
N GLU A 411 2.49 11.24 17.31
CA GLU A 411 3.71 11.69 16.63
C GLU A 411 4.02 10.86 15.38
N LYS A 412 3.65 9.56 15.39
CA LYS A 412 3.96 8.63 14.30
C LYS A 412 2.75 8.23 13.45
N GLY A 413 1.54 8.59 13.85
CA GLY A 413 0.33 8.38 13.08
C GLY A 413 -0.12 6.92 12.95
N ILE A 414 0.28 6.04 13.88
CA ILE A 414 -0.24 4.67 13.95
C ILE A 414 -1.71 4.71 14.40
N ASP A 415 -2.57 3.93 13.73
CA ASP A 415 -3.98 3.82 14.09
C ASP A 415 -4.14 3.29 15.53
N PRO A 416 -4.81 4.03 16.44
CA PRO A 416 -5.00 3.61 17.83
C PRO A 416 -5.64 2.23 17.99
N VAL A 417 -6.46 1.78 17.04
CA VAL A 417 -7.11 0.45 17.08
C VAL A 417 -6.08 -0.69 17.06
N ARG A 418 -4.85 -0.41 16.62
CA ARG A 418 -3.76 -1.38 16.55
C ARG A 418 -2.97 -1.51 17.85
N LEU A 419 -3.23 -0.68 18.86
CA LEU A 419 -2.39 -0.55 20.04
C LEU A 419 -3.20 -0.69 21.32
N ILE A 420 -2.76 -1.61 22.19
CA ILE A 420 -3.36 -1.80 23.53
C ILE A 420 -2.28 -1.52 24.57
N ALA A 421 -2.49 -0.54 25.45
CA ALA A 421 -1.56 -0.25 26.54
C ALA A 421 -1.90 -1.06 27.81
N LYS A 422 -0.92 -1.74 28.40
CA LYS A 422 -1.12 -2.52 29.63
C LYS A 422 0.05 -2.44 30.60
N GLY A 423 -0.22 -1.91 31.78
CA GLY A 423 0.70 -1.95 32.92
C GLY A 423 0.54 -3.22 33.76
N TYR A 424 1.63 -3.91 34.08
CA TYR A 424 1.61 -5.07 34.97
C TYR A 424 2.16 -4.79 36.38
N GLY A 425 2.71 -3.60 36.62
CA GLY A 425 3.46 -3.31 37.84
C GLY A 425 4.60 -4.31 38.05
N GLU A 426 4.79 -4.74 39.29
CA GLU A 426 5.83 -5.69 39.70
C GLU A 426 5.42 -7.17 39.55
N THR A 427 4.19 -7.45 39.13
CA THR A 427 3.59 -8.81 39.19
C THR A 427 4.21 -9.85 38.26
N LYS A 428 5.09 -9.42 37.33
CA LYS A 428 5.76 -10.31 36.36
C LYS A 428 7.27 -9.97 36.25
N PRO A 429 8.05 -10.26 37.30
CA PRO A 429 9.50 -10.05 37.26
C PRO A 429 10.17 -11.07 36.33
N ILE A 430 11.21 -10.64 35.63
CA ILE A 430 12.09 -11.49 34.80
C ILE A 430 13.46 -11.70 35.43
N ALA A 431 13.72 -11.03 36.55
CA ALA A 431 14.90 -11.21 37.38
C ALA A 431 14.52 -10.98 38.86
N PRO A 432 15.24 -11.59 39.82
CA PRO A 432 15.04 -11.32 41.24
C PRO A 432 15.23 -9.82 41.56
N ASN A 433 14.33 -9.22 42.32
CA ASN A 433 14.49 -7.82 42.77
C ASN A 433 15.43 -7.69 43.99
N GLU A 434 15.69 -8.81 44.66
CA GLU A 434 16.57 -8.99 45.81
C GLU A 434 17.56 -10.14 45.54
N ASN A 435 18.70 -10.13 46.21
CA ASN A 435 19.68 -11.21 46.19
C ASN A 435 19.22 -12.37 47.13
N PRO A 436 19.83 -13.55 47.06
CA PRO A 436 19.46 -14.67 47.94
C PRO A 436 19.56 -14.38 49.44
N ASP A 437 20.38 -13.40 49.83
CA ASP A 437 20.55 -12.94 51.22
C ASP A 437 19.51 -11.86 51.64
N GLY A 438 18.53 -11.56 50.78
CA GLY A 438 17.53 -10.52 51.00
C GLY A 438 18.03 -9.09 50.77
N SER A 439 19.30 -8.91 50.39
CA SER A 439 19.83 -7.60 50.05
C SER A 439 19.27 -7.10 48.70
N ASP A 440 19.30 -5.79 48.52
CA ASP A 440 18.81 -5.13 47.32
C ASP A 440 19.56 -5.61 46.06
N ASN A 441 18.85 -5.96 44.98
CA ASN A 441 19.45 -6.36 43.68
C ASN A 441 19.18 -5.31 42.58
N PRO A 442 19.99 -4.24 42.47
CA PRO A 442 19.81 -3.18 41.49
C PRO A 442 19.78 -3.69 40.04
N GLY A 443 20.62 -4.69 39.72
CA GLY A 443 20.71 -5.26 38.38
C GLY A 443 19.43 -5.99 37.97
N GLY A 444 18.86 -6.78 38.87
CA GLY A 444 17.58 -7.46 38.63
C GLY A 444 16.41 -6.49 38.55
N ARG A 445 16.35 -5.47 39.41
CA ARG A 445 15.35 -4.41 39.32
C ARG A 445 15.44 -3.64 38.00
N ALA A 446 16.64 -3.34 37.53
CA ALA A 446 16.84 -2.69 36.24
C ALA A 446 16.28 -3.50 35.07
N LYS A 447 16.43 -4.83 35.10
CA LYS A 447 15.80 -5.72 34.12
C LYS A 447 14.28 -5.72 34.22
N ASN A 448 13.71 -5.61 35.43
CA ASN A 448 12.25 -5.58 35.63
C ASN A 448 11.59 -4.27 35.20
N ARG A 449 12.32 -3.15 35.24
CA ARG A 449 11.87 -1.85 34.68
C ARG A 449 11.98 -1.85 33.15
N ARG A 450 11.05 -2.52 32.48
CA ARG A 450 11.09 -2.74 31.03
C ARG A 450 9.76 -2.45 30.36
N THR A 451 9.84 -2.18 29.07
CA THR A 451 8.70 -2.15 28.15
C THR A 451 8.89 -3.26 27.12
N GLU A 452 7.80 -3.93 26.79
CA GLU A 452 7.75 -5.00 25.80
C GLU A 452 6.58 -4.73 24.85
N PHE A 453 6.56 -5.42 23.71
CA PHE A 453 5.35 -5.53 22.92
C PHE A 453 5.04 -6.98 22.60
N LYS A 454 3.76 -7.32 22.55
CA LYS A 454 3.27 -8.63 22.17
C LYS A 454 2.36 -8.48 20.97
N VAL A 455 2.57 -9.27 19.92
CA VAL A 455 1.58 -9.37 18.84
C VAL A 455 0.39 -10.17 19.35
N ILE A 456 -0.79 -9.58 19.30
CA ILE A 456 -2.03 -10.19 19.82
C ILE A 456 -3.04 -10.51 18.70
N GLY A 457 -2.73 -10.14 17.46
CA GLY A 457 -3.43 -10.61 16.28
C GLY A 457 -3.33 -9.65 15.09
N SER A 458 -4.27 -9.79 14.16
CA SER A 458 -4.32 -9.03 12.91
C SER A 458 -5.72 -8.47 12.67
N SER A 459 -5.81 -7.25 12.11
CA SER A 459 -7.08 -6.57 11.83
C SER A 459 -8.06 -7.39 10.98
N ASN A 460 -7.58 -8.36 10.20
CA ASN A 460 -8.42 -9.27 9.41
C ASN A 460 -9.13 -10.34 10.25
N GLN A 461 -8.54 -10.75 11.38
CA GLN A 461 -9.14 -11.73 12.30
C GLN A 461 -10.19 -11.09 13.22
N PHE A 462 -10.05 -9.79 13.49
CA PHE A 462 -10.97 -9.01 14.33
C PHE A 462 -12.12 -8.34 13.56
N SER A 463 -12.34 -8.68 12.28
CA SER A 463 -13.41 -8.10 11.45
C SER A 463 -14.85 -8.45 11.90
N LYS A 464 -15.01 -9.18 13.01
CA LYS A 464 -16.27 -9.39 13.73
C LYS A 464 -16.18 -8.88 15.17
N ILE A 465 -16.00 -7.58 15.39
CA ILE A 465 -16.24 -6.98 16.72
C ILE A 465 -17.10 -5.72 16.58
N ASN A 466 -18.22 -5.74 17.31
CA ASN A 466 -19.07 -4.58 17.57
C ASN A 466 -18.27 -3.52 18.32
N TYR A 467 -18.22 -2.30 17.78
CA TYR A 467 -17.59 -1.16 18.43
C TYR A 467 -18.29 -0.85 19.76
N GLY A 468 -17.64 -1.17 20.88
CA GLY A 468 -17.90 -0.53 22.16
C GLY A 468 -17.28 0.87 22.19
N PRO A 469 -17.85 1.83 22.94
CA PRO A 469 -17.35 3.20 22.95
C PRO A 469 -15.92 3.30 23.47
N LEU A 470 -15.06 3.99 22.71
CA LEU A 470 -13.69 4.32 23.09
C LEU A 470 -13.72 5.45 24.12
N TYR A 471 -12.90 5.36 25.17
CA TYR A 471 -12.73 6.43 26.15
C TYR A 471 -11.28 6.94 26.10
N ILE A 472 -11.10 8.25 25.94
CA ILE A 472 -9.80 8.93 26.07
C ILE A 472 -9.89 9.86 27.28
N ASN A 473 -8.95 9.76 28.22
CA ASN A 473 -8.92 10.55 29.46
C ASN A 473 -10.24 10.48 30.27
N GLY A 474 -10.87 9.31 30.30
CA GLY A 474 -12.17 9.09 30.98
C GLY A 474 -13.38 9.71 30.27
N LYS A 475 -13.20 10.30 29.08
CA LYS A 475 -14.30 10.84 28.27
C LYS A 475 -14.56 9.96 27.05
N ARG A 476 -15.84 9.64 26.82
CA ARG A 476 -16.30 8.91 25.64
C ARG A 476 -15.95 9.70 24.38
N VAL A 477 -15.14 9.13 23.50
CA VAL A 477 -14.84 9.67 22.19
C VAL A 477 -16.05 9.42 21.30
N LYS A 478 -16.55 10.47 20.66
CA LYS A 478 -17.66 10.38 19.70
C LYS A 478 -17.21 9.78 18.38
#